data_AF-A0A849A2Y0-F1
#
_entry.id   AF-A0A849A2Y0-F1
#
_cell.length_a   1.000
_cell.length_b   1.000
_cell.length_c   1.000
_cell.angle_alpha   90.00
_cell.angle_beta   90.00
_cell.angle_gamma   90.00
#
_symmetry.space_group_name_H-M   'P 1'
#
loop_
_entity.id
_entity.type
_entity.pdbx_description
1 polymer ?
#
loop_
_entity_poly.entity_id
_entity_poly.type
_entity_poly.pdbx_seq_one_letter_code
_entity_poly.pdbx_strand_id
1 'polypeptide(L)'
;MNRTIEVPIDIYKRMQAGYVARLADQIIADGGIRRFVIIDDTGGHVFGWLWRTEPSRCMRLLVDLVIELRNHHPQAPQPPIRYSDVVDALRMALPGDIDTASRDAFAADARTYGAAHWPNLDE
;
A
#
# COMPACT_ATOMS: atom_id res chain seq x y z
N MET A 1 -9.66 -29.34 -0.14
CA MET A 1 -8.91 -29.21 1.13
C MET A 1 -8.07 -27.96 1.04
N ASN A 2 -8.40 -26.90 1.78
CA ASN A 2 -7.58 -25.69 1.84
C ASN A 2 -6.51 -25.92 2.92
N ARG A 3 -5.22 -25.87 2.56
CA ARG A 3 -4.13 -26.19 3.47
C ARG A 3 -3.51 -24.88 3.95
N THR A 4 -3.84 -24.48 5.17
CA THR A 4 -3.19 -23.33 5.81
C THR A 4 -1.77 -23.72 6.19
N ILE A 5 -0.78 -22.94 5.75
CA ILE A 5 0.62 -23.11 6.15
C ILE A 5 0.90 -22.06 7.23
N GLU A 6 1.33 -22.50 8.40
CA GLU A 6 1.81 -21.58 9.44
C GLU A 6 3.19 -21.04 9.03
N VAL A 7 3.28 -19.72 8.90
CA VAL A 7 4.54 -19.04 8.59
C VAL A 7 5.06 -18.38 9.87
N PRO A 8 6.30 -18.65 10.30
CA PRO A 8 6.90 -17.98 11.45
C PRO A 8 6.87 -16.45 11.27
N ILE A 9 6.58 -15.72 12.36
CA ILE A 9 6.35 -14.27 12.31
C ILE A 9 7.51 -13.48 11.69
N ASP A 10 8.75 -13.89 11.92
CA ASP A 10 9.92 -13.21 11.37
C ASP A 10 10.09 -13.44 9.86
N ILE A 11 9.74 -14.63 9.38
CA ILE A 11 9.68 -14.92 7.94
C ILE A 11 8.58 -14.09 7.31
N TYR A 12 7.42 -14.03 7.94
CA TYR A 12 6.31 -13.24 7.45
C TYR A 12 6.64 -11.75 7.36
N LYS A 13 7.30 -11.18 8.38
CA LYS A 13 7.80 -9.79 8.37
C LYS A 13 8.79 -9.55 7.22
N ARG A 14 9.71 -10.48 6.97
CA ARG A 14 10.67 -10.38 5.85
C ARG A 14 9.99 -10.45 4.50
N MET A 15 9.01 -11.35 4.33
CA MET A 15 8.20 -11.43 3.11
C MET A 15 7.42 -10.14 2.89
N GLN A 16 6.84 -9.57 3.94
CA GLN A 16 6.14 -8.30 3.88
C GLN A 16 7.07 -7.16 3.45
N ALA A 17 8.24 -7.02 4.09
CA ALA A 17 9.21 -5.98 3.72
C ALA A 17 9.68 -6.12 2.25
N GLY A 18 10.03 -7.35 1.82
CA GLY A 18 10.43 -7.61 0.43
C GLY A 18 9.31 -7.35 -0.58
N TYR A 19 8.07 -7.66 -0.22
CA TYR A 19 6.90 -7.35 -1.03
C TYR A 19 6.73 -5.83 -1.23
N VAL A 20 6.81 -5.06 -0.14
CA VAL A 20 6.66 -3.60 -0.19
C VAL A 20 7.77 -2.94 -1.00
N ALA A 21 9.02 -3.32 -0.77
CA ALA A 21 10.16 -2.80 -1.54
C ALA A 21 10.01 -3.10 -3.04
N ARG A 22 9.63 -4.34 -3.38
CA ARG A 22 9.41 -4.73 -4.78
C ARG A 22 8.26 -3.96 -5.41
N LEU A 23 7.17 -3.74 -4.67
CA LEU A 23 6.02 -2.96 -5.14
C LEU A 23 6.40 -1.50 -5.39
N ALA A 24 7.18 -0.90 -4.49
CA ALA A 24 7.74 0.45 -4.68
C ALA A 24 8.58 0.53 -5.98
N ASP A 25 9.48 -0.43 -6.20
CA ASP A 25 10.28 -0.48 -7.43
C ASP A 25 9.43 -0.59 -8.69
N GLN A 26 8.35 -1.38 -8.66
CA GLN A 26 7.43 -1.51 -9.79
C GLN A 26 6.73 -0.19 -10.08
N ILE A 27 6.18 0.46 -9.05
CA ILE A 27 5.48 1.75 -9.19
C ILE A 27 6.39 2.76 -9.90
N ILE A 28 7.69 2.80 -9.57
CA ILE A 28 8.64 3.70 -10.21
C ILE A 28 8.95 3.26 -11.65
N ALA A 29 9.24 1.98 -11.87
CA ALA A 29 9.59 1.44 -13.17
C ALA A 29 8.50 1.71 -14.24
N ASP A 30 7.23 1.70 -13.85
CA ASP A 30 6.12 1.91 -14.77
C ASP A 30 5.74 3.40 -14.94
N GLY A 31 6.54 4.32 -14.38
CA GLY A 31 6.35 5.76 -14.55
C GLY A 31 5.52 6.43 -13.44
N GLY A 32 5.44 5.80 -12.27
CA GLY A 32 4.77 6.33 -11.08
C GLY A 32 3.30 5.96 -10.98
N ILE A 33 2.64 6.51 -9.97
CA ILE A 33 1.23 6.21 -9.61
C ILE A 33 0.23 6.58 -10.71
N ARG A 34 0.60 7.49 -11.62
CA ARG A 34 -0.28 7.96 -12.70
C ARG A 34 -0.69 6.85 -13.66
N ARG A 35 0.04 5.73 -13.72
CA ARG A 35 -0.42 4.51 -14.38
C ARG A 35 -0.94 3.56 -13.30
N PHE A 36 -2.25 3.60 -13.07
CA PHE A 36 -3.01 2.70 -12.17
C PHE A 36 -2.85 1.18 -12.45
N VAL A 37 -1.98 0.81 -13.39
CA VAL A 37 -1.82 -0.52 -13.99
C VAL A 37 -1.19 -1.54 -13.03
N ILE A 38 -0.41 -1.11 -12.02
CA ILE A 38 0.29 -2.07 -11.13
C ILE A 38 -0.48 -2.40 -9.86
N ILE A 39 -1.19 -1.41 -9.29
CA ILE A 39 -1.91 -1.66 -8.04
C ILE A 39 -3.10 -2.60 -8.28
N ASP A 40 -3.56 -2.71 -9.54
CA ASP A 40 -4.73 -3.46 -9.99
C ASP A 40 -4.79 -4.92 -9.49
N ASP A 41 -3.72 -5.72 -9.62
CA ASP A 41 -3.91 -7.18 -9.44
C ASP A 41 -3.23 -7.81 -8.21
N THR A 42 -1.99 -7.46 -7.88
CA THR A 42 -1.33 -8.04 -6.67
C THR A 42 -1.35 -7.07 -5.48
N GLY A 43 -1.17 -5.78 -5.75
CA GLY A 43 -1.25 -4.68 -4.78
C GLY A 43 -2.58 -4.65 -4.06
N GLY A 44 -3.64 -4.37 -4.81
CA GLY A 44 -5.01 -4.22 -4.34
C GLY A 44 -5.51 -5.45 -3.60
N HIS A 45 -5.20 -6.65 -4.07
CA HIS A 45 -5.61 -7.90 -3.40
C HIS A 45 -4.97 -8.07 -2.02
N VAL A 46 -3.68 -7.77 -1.85
CA VAL A 46 -3.02 -7.84 -0.54
C VAL A 46 -3.59 -6.78 0.41
N PHE A 47 -3.71 -5.53 -0.04
CA PHE A 47 -4.26 -4.44 0.77
C PHE A 47 -5.75 -4.67 1.09
N GLY A 48 -6.54 -5.17 0.15
CA GLY A 48 -7.96 -5.51 0.36
C GLY A 48 -8.16 -6.69 1.29
N TRP A 49 -7.29 -7.71 1.24
CA TRP A 49 -7.29 -8.79 2.22
C TRP A 49 -6.91 -8.28 3.63
N LEU A 50 -5.83 -7.51 3.74
CA LEU A 50 -5.40 -6.92 5.00
C LEU A 50 -6.45 -5.96 5.56
N TRP A 51 -7.12 -5.17 4.72
CA TRP A 51 -8.17 -4.28 5.16
C TRP A 51 -9.33 -5.05 5.82
N ARG A 52 -9.72 -6.20 5.26
CA ARG A 52 -10.79 -7.03 5.82
C ARG A 52 -10.40 -7.79 7.08
N THR A 53 -9.13 -8.15 7.22
CA THR A 53 -8.68 -9.11 8.24
C THR A 53 -7.85 -8.47 9.36
N GLU A 54 -7.02 -7.48 9.02
CA GLU A 54 -6.11 -6.78 9.93
C GLU A 54 -5.98 -5.27 9.56
N PRO A 55 -7.03 -4.44 9.75
CA PRO A 55 -7.05 -3.03 9.34
C PRO A 55 -5.82 -2.23 9.79
N SER A 56 -5.41 -2.37 11.07
CA SER A 56 -4.25 -1.66 11.60
C SER A 56 -2.94 -2.07 10.94
N ARG A 57 -2.83 -3.31 10.47
CA ARG A 57 -1.67 -3.77 9.72
C ARG A 57 -1.67 -3.25 8.30
N CYS A 58 -2.84 -3.17 7.68
CA CYS A 58 -3.03 -2.55 6.37
C CYS A 58 -2.46 -1.12 6.36
N MET A 59 -2.77 -0.32 7.39
CA MET A 59 -2.28 1.06 7.50
C MET A 59 -0.77 1.15 7.72
N ARG A 60 -0.18 0.24 8.52
CA ARG A 60 1.29 0.15 8.65
C ARG A 60 1.96 -0.20 7.34
N LEU A 61 1.43 -1.19 6.61
CA LEU A 61 1.97 -1.60 5.31
C LEU A 61 1.94 -0.47 4.29
N LEU A 62 0.89 0.35 4.34
CA LEU A 62 0.75 1.51 3.48
C LEU A 62 1.84 2.55 3.75
N VAL A 63 2.13 2.83 5.02
CA VAL A 63 3.21 3.73 5.42
C VAL A 63 4.56 3.16 5.01
N ASP A 64 4.81 1.86 5.25
CA ASP A 64 6.02 1.18 4.81
C ASP A 64 6.23 1.36 3.30
N LEU A 65 5.17 1.25 2.49
CA LEU A 65 5.24 1.47 1.03
C LEU A 65 5.71 2.86 0.65
N VAL A 66 5.21 3.89 1.32
CA VAL A 66 5.62 5.27 1.00
C VAL A 66 7.05 5.55 1.48
N ILE A 67 7.45 4.95 2.60
CA ILE A 67 8.84 5.00 3.06
C ILE A 67 9.78 4.34 2.05
N GLU A 68 9.45 3.15 1.56
CA GLU A 68 10.24 2.44 0.56
C GLU A 68 10.32 3.21 -0.77
N LEU A 69 9.20 3.79 -1.23
CA LEU A 69 9.18 4.68 -2.40
C LEU A 69 10.15 5.85 -2.24
N ARG A 70 10.19 6.49 -1.07
CA ARG A 70 11.08 7.63 -0.80
C ARG A 70 12.55 7.23 -0.63
N ASN A 71 12.81 6.13 0.08
CA ASN A 71 14.15 5.69 0.41
C ASN A 71 14.90 5.11 -0.79
N HIS A 72 14.22 4.28 -1.59
CA HIS A 72 14.85 3.64 -2.74
C HIS A 72 14.90 4.55 -3.97
N HIS A 73 13.97 5.51 -4.06
CA HIS A 73 13.83 6.39 -5.23
C HIS A 73 13.75 7.87 -4.83
N PRO A 74 14.77 8.43 -4.13
CA PRO A 74 14.69 9.79 -3.56
C PRO A 74 14.54 10.92 -4.58
N GLN A 75 14.82 10.64 -5.87
CA GLN A 75 14.73 11.60 -6.97
C GLN A 75 13.66 11.25 -8.00
N ALA A 76 12.88 10.17 -7.78
CA ALA A 76 11.92 9.67 -8.75
C ALA A 76 10.60 9.21 -8.09
N PRO A 77 9.44 9.46 -8.74
CA PRO A 77 9.27 10.29 -9.92
C PRO A 77 9.37 11.78 -9.56
N GLN A 78 9.45 12.66 -10.56
CA GLN A 78 9.26 14.09 -10.38
C GLN A 78 7.93 14.54 -11.01
N PRO A 79 7.00 15.13 -10.23
CA PRO A 79 7.11 15.43 -8.79
C PRO A 79 7.09 14.17 -7.92
N PRO A 80 7.60 14.23 -6.67
CA PRO A 80 7.55 13.12 -5.72
C PRO A 80 6.13 12.57 -5.55
N ILE A 81 6.03 11.27 -5.35
CA ILE A 81 4.78 10.61 -5.00
C ILE A 81 4.34 11.07 -3.61
N ARG A 82 3.14 11.64 -3.51
CA ARG A 82 2.53 11.99 -2.23
C ARG A 82 1.83 10.80 -1.62
N TYR A 83 1.73 10.78 -0.30
CA TYR A 83 0.98 9.74 0.41
C TYR A 83 -0.49 9.71 -0.01
N SER A 84 -1.11 10.89 -0.16
CA SER A 84 -2.46 11.03 -0.72
C SER A 84 -2.64 10.37 -2.09
N ASP A 85 -1.66 10.47 -2.98
CA ASP A 85 -1.70 9.81 -4.30
C ASP A 85 -1.71 8.28 -4.16
N VAL A 86 -0.90 7.74 -3.23
CA VAL A 86 -0.84 6.30 -2.94
C VAL A 86 -2.16 5.80 -2.38
N VAL A 87 -2.75 6.55 -1.44
CA VAL A 87 -4.06 6.23 -0.83
C VAL A 87 -5.15 6.16 -1.90
N ASP A 88 -5.23 7.17 -2.76
CA ASP A 88 -6.28 7.23 -3.78
C ASP A 88 -6.10 6.15 -4.84
N ALA A 89 -4.86 5.85 -5.23
CA ALA A 89 -4.58 4.76 -6.16
C ALA A 89 -4.93 3.39 -5.57
N LEU A 90 -4.60 3.14 -4.30
CA LEU A 90 -4.99 1.91 -3.61
C LEU A 90 -6.51 1.80 -3.43
N ARG A 91 -7.19 2.88 -3.06
CA ARG A 91 -8.66 2.92 -2.95
C ARG A 91 -9.33 2.47 -4.25
N MET A 92 -8.81 2.90 -5.41
CA MET A 92 -9.33 2.50 -6.71
C MET A 92 -9.01 1.04 -7.06
N ALA A 93 -7.82 0.59 -6.69
CA ALA A 93 -7.34 -0.76 -6.95
C ALA A 93 -7.84 -1.82 -5.95
N LEU A 94 -8.61 -1.42 -4.91
CA LEU A 94 -9.23 -2.40 -4.03
C LEU A 94 -10.12 -3.37 -4.84
N PRO A 95 -10.16 -4.66 -4.47
CA PRO A 95 -10.95 -5.68 -5.16
C PRO A 95 -12.40 -5.28 -5.43
N GLY A 96 -12.96 -5.72 -6.55
CA GLY A 96 -14.31 -5.38 -7.01
C GLY A 96 -15.43 -5.80 -6.05
N ASP A 97 -15.18 -6.76 -5.16
CA ASP A 97 -16.11 -7.19 -4.11
C ASP A 97 -16.13 -6.26 -2.88
N ILE A 98 -15.22 -5.30 -2.79
CA ILE A 98 -15.25 -4.24 -1.77
C ILE A 98 -16.10 -3.07 -2.29
N ASP A 99 -17.17 -2.75 -1.55
CA ASP A 99 -18.09 -1.69 -1.90
C ASP A 99 -17.49 -0.27 -1.76
N THR A 100 -18.16 0.71 -2.37
CA THR A 100 -17.71 2.11 -2.38
C THR A 100 -17.55 2.67 -0.96
N ALA A 101 -18.47 2.37 -0.05
CA ALA A 101 -18.41 2.86 1.32
C ALA A 101 -17.16 2.33 2.07
N SER A 102 -16.81 1.06 1.88
CA SER A 102 -15.64 0.43 2.47
C SER A 102 -14.34 0.94 1.84
N ARG A 103 -14.34 1.24 0.54
CA ARG A 103 -13.21 1.91 -0.15
C ARG A 103 -12.99 3.31 0.42
N ASP A 104 -14.07 4.04 0.67
CA ASP A 104 -14.01 5.39 1.23
C ASP A 104 -13.54 5.38 2.68
N ALA A 105 -14.02 4.41 3.47
CA ALA A 105 -13.56 4.18 4.83
C ALA A 105 -12.06 3.84 4.88
N PHE A 106 -11.59 2.96 3.99
CA PHE A 106 -10.16 2.65 3.85
C PHE A 106 -9.33 3.92 3.63
N ALA A 107 -9.74 4.77 2.69
CA ALA A 107 -9.00 5.99 2.38
C ALA A 107 -9.09 7.04 3.51
N ALA A 108 -10.21 7.13 4.22
CA ALA A 108 -10.34 8.00 5.38
C ALA A 108 -9.40 7.56 6.52
N ASP A 109 -9.42 6.28 6.87
CA ASP A 109 -8.57 5.71 7.91
C ASP A 109 -7.09 5.83 7.56
N ALA A 110 -6.73 5.61 6.28
CA ALA A 110 -5.37 5.80 5.81
C ALA A 110 -4.89 7.24 5.99
N ARG A 111 -5.71 8.24 5.65
CA ARG A 111 -5.36 9.66 5.84
C ARG A 111 -5.22 10.00 7.32
N THR A 112 -6.16 9.56 8.16
CA THR A 112 -6.08 9.77 9.62
C THR A 112 -4.82 9.12 10.21
N TYR A 113 -4.52 7.89 9.81
CA TYR A 113 -3.35 7.16 10.29
C TYR A 113 -2.04 7.85 9.87
N GLY A 114 -1.92 8.20 8.59
CA GLY A 114 -0.76 8.90 8.04
C GLY A 114 -0.52 10.24 8.74
N ALA A 115 -1.56 11.06 8.90
CA ALA A 115 -1.45 12.35 9.59
C ALA A 115 -1.01 12.20 11.06
N ALA A 116 -1.48 11.17 11.76
CA ALA A 116 -1.16 10.97 13.18
C ALA A 116 0.27 10.46 13.41
N HIS A 117 0.82 9.68 12.48
CA HIS A 117 2.09 8.98 12.72
C HIS A 117 3.25 9.52 11.85
N TRP A 118 2.93 10.20 10.75
CA TRP A 118 3.91 10.74 9.80
C TRP A 118 3.39 12.03 9.14
N PRO A 119 3.39 13.17 9.85
CA PRO A 119 2.80 14.43 9.38
C PRO A 119 3.45 15.00 8.10
N ASN A 120 4.68 14.58 7.77
CA ASN A 120 5.45 15.09 6.62
C ASN A 120 5.39 14.15 5.40
N LEU A 121 4.36 13.30 5.31
CA LEU A 121 4.21 12.33 4.21
C LEU A 121 3.60 12.92 2.91
N ASP A 122 3.03 14.12 2.98
CA ASP A 122 2.53 14.87 1.81
C ASP A 122 3.43 16.07 1.43
N GLU A 123 4.48 16.34 2.22
CA GLU A 123 5.60 17.24 1.87
C GLU A 123 6.59 16.53 0.94
#